data_AF-A0A7Z0C1H0-F1
#
_entry.id   AF-A0A7Z0C1H0-F1
#
_cell.length_a   1.000
_cell.length_b   1.000
_cell.length_c   1.000
_cell.angle_alpha   90.00
_cell.angle_beta   90.00
_cell.angle_gamma   90.00
#
_symmetry.space_group_name_H-M   'P 1'
#
loop_
_entity.id
_entity.type
_entity.pdbx_description
1 polymer ?
#
loop_
_entity_poly.entity_id
_entity_poly.type
_entity_poly.pdbx_seq_one_letter_code
_entity_poly.pdbx_strand_id
1 'polypeptide(L)'
;MRVVFGADFDTDALQTHAHHFGGMSVGWDLGDPDRIAEVGSILRAVNIDVIAGGPPCQPFSKAGRSGMRYLVQHGLREAHDRRRDLWESYLEIVRLAKPRAVIMENVPDMALDREMFILRSIVRRLEDWGYSVQERVVDTYKYGVPQFRQRLILVAIAEGLQFDWPEESNRKVTLGNAIRDLPPVGPKEGWLFDETRHSWREYAGPKTAFQREMRAGVRASHSNRVYDHVTRRVRDDDAEAFEHLDTKTKYSELPEELKRYRDDIFDDKYKRLDADDLSRTITAHIAKDGYWYIHPEQNRTITIREAARIQTFPDHFRFAGPPTAAFRQIGNAVPPKVAMAIGSAVAGILREGARDVAVTTEMTKTALVAWGRTSGLVSPWLRSGSRWLVMLGDSLLSNQPQVVIDALWPSLSAWSSPERFLENREVALEIASWIEGVEQVHTMLDLAATMVDHGYSLTDDQLAAQVTDGLVRRSAAELAMIADPEGEEPVIANTPALRVAGRFFQGTERWLKNRNSDGRIAVSRLIGFDEESRLAQTALVELGAKLCTPKAPGCEECPLRAWCKYAQR
;
A
#
# COMPACT_ATOMS: atom_id res chain seq x y z
N MET A 1 -8.11 -16.91 -18.66
CA MET A 1 -7.68 -15.69 -19.35
C MET A 1 -6.50 -16.05 -20.25
N ARG A 2 -6.33 -15.37 -21.39
CA ARG A 2 -5.19 -15.55 -22.30
C ARG A 2 -4.46 -14.22 -22.44
N VAL A 3 -3.14 -14.23 -22.32
CA VAL A 3 -2.32 -13.06 -22.62
C VAL A 3 -2.23 -12.88 -24.13
N VAL A 4 -2.69 -11.73 -24.63
CA VAL A 4 -2.68 -11.39 -26.06
C VAL A 4 -1.72 -10.25 -26.40
N PHE A 5 -1.35 -9.45 -25.40
CA PHE A 5 -0.44 -8.31 -25.51
C PHE A 5 0.35 -8.15 -24.22
N GLY A 6 1.63 -7.79 -24.32
CA GLY A 6 2.50 -7.40 -23.21
C GLY A 6 3.50 -6.35 -23.67
N ALA A 7 3.78 -5.38 -22.80
CA ALA A 7 4.75 -4.31 -23.04
C ALA A 7 5.69 -4.17 -21.84
N ASP A 8 6.98 -4.14 -22.11
CA ASP A 8 8.03 -3.94 -21.10
C ASP A 8 9.26 -3.37 -21.82
N PHE A 9 10.02 -2.45 -21.23
CA PHE A 9 11.24 -1.92 -21.86
C PHE A 9 12.46 -2.82 -21.61
N ASP A 10 12.41 -3.73 -20.62
CA ASP A 10 13.49 -4.66 -20.31
C ASP A 10 13.51 -5.84 -21.28
N THR A 11 14.58 -5.92 -22.07
CA THR A 11 14.72 -6.92 -23.13
C THR A 11 14.71 -8.36 -22.62
N ASP A 12 15.26 -8.62 -21.44
CA ASP A 12 15.28 -9.98 -20.86
C ASP A 12 13.89 -10.37 -20.37
N ALA A 13 13.16 -9.44 -19.75
CA ALA A 13 11.77 -9.68 -19.34
C ALA A 13 10.86 -9.93 -20.55
N LEU A 14 11.02 -9.16 -21.64
CA LEU A 14 10.30 -9.38 -22.89
C LEU A 14 10.56 -10.75 -23.50
N GLN A 15 11.82 -11.19 -23.54
CA GLN A 15 12.17 -12.52 -24.06
C GLN A 15 11.56 -13.63 -23.20
N THR A 16 11.60 -13.48 -21.87
CA THR A 16 10.89 -14.40 -20.95
C THR A 16 9.40 -14.41 -21.24
N HIS A 17 8.78 -13.24 -21.39
CA HIS A 17 7.34 -13.12 -21.65
C HIS A 17 6.96 -13.78 -22.97
N ALA A 18 7.65 -13.45 -24.07
CA ALA A 18 7.41 -14.02 -25.39
C ALA A 18 7.61 -15.54 -25.45
N HIS A 19 8.51 -16.09 -24.62
CA HIS A 19 8.72 -17.53 -24.53
C HIS A 19 7.53 -18.27 -23.90
N HIS A 20 6.88 -17.68 -22.89
CA HIS A 20 5.78 -18.33 -22.14
C HIS A 20 4.39 -17.97 -22.65
N PHE A 21 4.24 -16.83 -23.32
CA PHE A 21 2.94 -16.31 -23.73
C PHE A 21 2.93 -16.03 -25.23
N GLY A 22 2.01 -16.69 -25.96
CA GLY A 22 1.88 -16.55 -27.42
C GLY A 22 1.18 -15.27 -27.88
N GLY A 23 1.18 -14.21 -27.06
CA GLY A 23 0.66 -12.89 -27.41
C GLY A 23 1.76 -11.99 -27.96
N MET A 24 1.38 -10.82 -28.48
CA MET A 24 2.33 -9.80 -28.90
C MET A 24 3.13 -9.28 -27.70
N SER A 25 4.46 -9.20 -27.82
CA SER A 25 5.35 -8.67 -26.77
C SER A 25 6.17 -7.53 -27.36
N VAL A 26 6.04 -6.32 -26.83
CA VAL A 26 6.67 -5.11 -27.39
C VAL A 26 7.60 -4.41 -26.42
N GLY A 27 8.78 -4.03 -26.92
CA GLY A 27 9.77 -3.23 -26.22
C GLY A 27 9.54 -1.73 -26.29
N TRP A 28 8.31 -1.28 -26.01
CA TRP A 28 7.93 0.12 -26.14
C TRP A 28 8.01 0.86 -24.80
N ASP A 29 8.45 2.11 -24.85
CA ASP A 29 8.43 3.01 -23.69
C ASP A 29 7.02 3.58 -23.51
N LEU A 30 6.34 3.17 -22.44
CA LEU A 30 5.01 3.67 -22.10
C LEU A 30 5.04 5.07 -21.45
N GLY A 31 6.19 5.75 -21.42
CA GLY A 31 6.28 7.19 -21.21
C GLY A 31 6.04 8.01 -22.49
N ASP A 32 6.06 7.39 -23.67
CA ASP A 32 5.84 8.05 -24.96
C ASP A 32 4.32 8.14 -25.28
N PRO A 33 3.74 9.35 -25.40
CA PRO A 33 2.33 9.54 -25.74
C PRO A 33 1.87 8.83 -27.02
N ASP A 34 2.73 8.76 -28.03
CA ASP A 34 2.39 8.11 -29.30
C ASP A 34 2.26 6.60 -29.10
N ARG A 35 3.13 6.01 -28.25
CA ARG A 35 3.06 4.58 -27.89
C ARG A 35 1.85 4.28 -27.00
N ILE A 36 1.52 5.16 -26.07
CA ILE A 36 0.31 5.04 -25.25
C ILE A 36 -0.93 4.98 -26.15
N ALA A 37 -1.05 5.89 -27.12
CA ALA A 37 -2.16 5.92 -28.05
C ALA A 37 -2.22 4.68 -28.95
N GLU A 38 -1.07 4.22 -29.46
CA GLU A 38 -0.95 3.00 -30.26
C GLU A 38 -1.41 1.77 -29.48
N VAL A 39 -0.94 1.60 -28.23
CA VAL A 39 -1.35 0.48 -27.35
C VAL A 39 -2.85 0.53 -27.08
N GLY A 40 -3.38 1.69 -26.69
CA GLY A 40 -4.81 1.86 -26.44
C GLY A 40 -5.67 1.48 -27.65
N SER A 41 -5.25 1.88 -28.85
CA SER A 41 -5.92 1.53 -30.11
C SER A 41 -5.89 0.02 -30.40
N ILE A 42 -4.72 -0.62 -30.26
CA ILE A 42 -4.56 -2.07 -30.48
C ILE A 42 -5.46 -2.85 -29.54
N LEU A 43 -5.43 -2.52 -28.24
CA LEU A 43 -6.21 -3.20 -27.21
C LEU A 43 -7.72 -3.02 -27.43
N ARG A 44 -8.14 -1.83 -27.87
CA ARG A 44 -9.53 -1.56 -28.24
C ARG A 44 -9.98 -2.36 -29.46
N ALA A 45 -9.12 -2.45 -30.49
CA ALA A 45 -9.42 -3.16 -31.73
C ALA A 45 -9.64 -4.67 -31.51
N VAL A 46 -8.93 -5.27 -30.54
CA VAL A 46 -9.09 -6.69 -30.17
C VAL A 46 -10.16 -6.92 -29.09
N ASN A 47 -10.87 -5.87 -28.67
CA ASN A 47 -11.87 -5.91 -27.59
C ASN A 47 -11.32 -6.56 -26.31
N ILE A 48 -10.24 -6.00 -25.76
CA ILE A 48 -9.56 -6.55 -24.59
C ILE A 48 -10.51 -6.71 -23.38
N ASP A 49 -10.55 -7.90 -22.78
CA ASP A 49 -11.35 -8.12 -21.57
C ASP A 49 -10.70 -7.53 -20.32
N VAL A 50 -9.39 -7.69 -20.17
CA VAL A 50 -8.66 -7.36 -18.94
C VAL A 50 -7.34 -6.68 -19.25
N ILE A 51 -7.08 -5.56 -18.57
CA ILE A 51 -5.75 -4.94 -18.52
C ILE A 51 -5.17 -5.17 -17.13
N ALA A 52 -3.96 -5.71 -17.07
CA ALA A 52 -3.23 -5.89 -15.83
C ALA A 52 -1.86 -5.22 -15.92
N GLY A 53 -1.44 -4.48 -14.89
CA GLY A 53 -0.14 -3.81 -14.89
C GLY A 53 0.33 -3.38 -13.50
N GLY A 54 1.66 -3.24 -13.37
CA GLY A 54 2.30 -2.69 -12.18
C GLY A 54 3.17 -1.48 -12.56
N PRO A 55 2.57 -0.32 -12.86
CA PRO A 55 3.33 0.85 -13.29
C PRO A 55 4.30 1.26 -12.17
N PRO A 56 5.61 1.41 -12.48
CA PRO A 56 6.61 1.63 -11.46
C PRO A 56 6.43 3.01 -10.81
N CYS A 57 6.36 3.03 -9.48
CA CYS A 57 6.32 4.24 -8.66
C CYS A 57 7.74 4.61 -8.17
N GLN A 58 8.75 4.54 -9.04
CA GLN A 58 10.17 4.63 -8.63
C GLN A 58 10.61 5.96 -7.99
N PRO A 59 9.99 7.14 -8.28
CA PRO A 59 10.29 8.36 -7.54
C PRO A 59 9.79 8.39 -6.08
N PHE A 60 9.27 7.30 -5.54
CA PHE A 60 8.32 7.42 -4.42
C PHE A 60 8.60 6.40 -3.28
N SER A 61 9.30 5.30 -3.59
CA SER A 61 9.83 4.37 -2.55
C SER A 61 10.82 5.04 -1.58
N LYS A 62 10.91 4.55 -0.33
CA LYS A 62 11.90 5.04 0.68
C LYS A 62 13.33 5.13 0.13
N ALA A 63 13.74 4.15 -0.70
CA ALA A 63 15.06 4.14 -1.33
C ALA A 63 15.19 5.16 -2.48
N GLY A 64 14.12 5.39 -3.24
CA GLY A 64 14.07 6.42 -4.27
C GLY A 64 14.15 7.83 -3.68
N ARG A 65 13.39 8.10 -2.61
CA ARG A 65 13.32 9.40 -1.92
C ARG A 65 14.68 9.93 -1.46
N SER A 66 15.54 9.08 -0.89
CA SER A 66 16.88 9.48 -0.44
C SER A 66 17.77 9.94 -1.60
N GLY A 67 17.69 9.27 -2.75
CA GLY A 67 18.44 9.65 -3.95
C GLY A 67 17.93 10.94 -4.59
N MET A 68 16.61 11.17 -4.61
CA MET A 68 16.07 12.39 -5.24
C MET A 68 16.16 13.62 -4.35
N ARG A 69 16.06 13.49 -3.03
CA ARG A 69 16.31 14.63 -2.13
C ARG A 69 17.70 15.21 -2.36
N TYR A 70 18.70 14.34 -2.50
CA TYR A 70 20.06 14.73 -2.86
C TYR A 70 20.10 15.42 -4.23
N LEU A 71 19.51 14.82 -5.27
CA LEU A 71 19.56 15.37 -6.63
C LEU A 71 18.80 16.70 -6.79
N VAL A 72 17.67 16.88 -6.11
CA VAL A 72 16.87 18.11 -6.13
C VAL A 72 17.55 19.21 -5.31
N GLN A 73 18.09 18.89 -4.11
CA GLN A 73 18.83 19.87 -3.30
C GLN A 73 20.11 20.39 -3.97
N HIS A 74 20.73 19.59 -4.85
CA HIS A 74 21.94 19.98 -5.58
C HIS A 74 21.65 20.51 -6.99
N GLY A 75 20.38 20.76 -7.34
CA GLY A 75 19.99 21.32 -8.64
C GLY A 75 20.27 20.40 -9.84
N LEU A 76 20.54 19.12 -9.61
CA LEU A 76 20.85 18.11 -10.63
C LEU A 76 19.59 17.48 -11.25
N ARG A 77 18.40 17.83 -10.74
CA ARG A 77 17.10 17.34 -11.23
C ARG A 77 15.99 18.35 -10.92
N GLU A 78 15.11 18.61 -11.88
CA GLU A 78 13.90 19.43 -11.67
C GLU A 78 12.94 18.75 -10.67
N ALA A 79 12.26 19.57 -9.86
CA ALA A 79 11.42 19.11 -8.76
C ALA A 79 10.16 18.34 -9.21
N HIS A 80 9.73 18.46 -10.47
CA HIS A 80 8.51 17.82 -10.95
C HIS A 80 8.55 17.56 -12.48
N ASP A 81 9.10 16.43 -12.91
CA ASP A 81 8.94 15.97 -14.31
C ASP A 81 7.60 15.23 -14.44
N ARG A 82 6.52 16.00 -14.65
CA ARG A 82 5.14 15.49 -14.86
C ARG A 82 5.00 14.52 -16.04
N ARG A 83 6.02 14.37 -16.89
CA ARG A 83 5.97 13.52 -18.10
C ARG A 83 6.39 12.07 -17.85
N ARG A 84 6.69 11.67 -16.61
CA ARG A 84 7.16 10.30 -16.29
C ARG A 84 6.38 9.57 -15.21
N ASP A 85 5.17 10.03 -14.93
CA ASP A 85 4.25 9.34 -14.02
C ASP A 85 3.58 8.18 -14.78
N LEU A 86 4.25 7.03 -14.86
CA LEU A 86 3.79 5.86 -15.62
C LEU A 86 2.43 5.30 -15.15
N TRP A 87 1.94 5.71 -13.98
CA TRP A 87 0.57 5.42 -13.55
C TRP A 87 -0.48 6.22 -14.34
N GLU A 88 -0.15 7.43 -14.81
CA GLU A 88 -1.01 8.20 -15.71
C GLU A 88 -1.04 7.55 -17.09
N SER A 89 0.11 7.13 -17.61
CA SER A 89 0.19 6.36 -18.86
C SER A 89 -0.67 5.09 -18.80
N TYR A 90 -0.59 4.36 -17.69
CA TYR A 90 -1.42 3.17 -17.46
C TYR A 90 -2.92 3.49 -17.52
N LEU A 91 -3.34 4.56 -16.83
CA LEU A 91 -4.73 5.01 -16.85
C LEU A 91 -5.20 5.49 -18.23
N GLU A 92 -4.34 6.16 -18.99
CA GLU A 92 -4.65 6.60 -20.34
C GLU A 92 -4.87 5.39 -21.28
N ILE A 93 -4.02 4.36 -21.17
CA ILE A 93 -4.24 3.10 -21.89
C ILE A 93 -5.58 2.48 -21.51
N VAL A 94 -5.92 2.43 -20.21
CA VAL A 94 -7.23 1.94 -19.75
C VAL A 94 -8.38 2.75 -20.34
N ARG A 95 -8.29 4.09 -20.33
CA ARG A 95 -9.31 5.00 -20.88
C ARG A 95 -9.57 4.76 -22.37
N LEU A 96 -8.50 4.56 -23.15
CA LEU A 96 -8.56 4.32 -24.58
C LEU A 96 -9.09 2.90 -24.90
N ALA A 97 -8.55 1.89 -24.22
CA ALA A 97 -8.87 0.49 -24.46
C ALA A 97 -10.25 0.08 -23.94
N LYS A 98 -10.74 0.71 -22.86
CA LYS A 98 -12.00 0.42 -22.16
C LYS A 98 -12.20 -1.07 -21.85
N PRO A 99 -11.28 -1.71 -21.10
CA PRO A 99 -11.40 -3.13 -20.77
C PRO A 99 -12.60 -3.40 -19.85
N ARG A 100 -13.08 -4.64 -19.79
CA ARG A 100 -14.14 -5.04 -18.85
C ARG A 100 -13.64 -5.14 -17.41
N ALA A 101 -12.34 -5.36 -17.22
CA ALA A 101 -11.70 -5.31 -15.90
C ALA A 101 -10.27 -4.73 -15.96
N VAL A 102 -9.85 -4.12 -14.86
CA VAL A 102 -8.52 -3.56 -14.65
C VAL A 102 -7.94 -4.18 -13.38
N ILE A 103 -6.69 -4.66 -13.44
CA ILE A 103 -5.95 -5.11 -12.25
C ILE A 103 -4.65 -4.32 -12.17
N MET A 104 -4.51 -3.50 -11.14
CA MET A 104 -3.27 -2.78 -10.88
C MET A 104 -2.57 -3.34 -9.64
N GLU A 105 -1.27 -3.58 -9.75
CA GLU A 105 -0.42 -3.95 -8.61
C GLU A 105 0.56 -2.81 -8.29
N ASN A 106 0.83 -2.60 -7.00
CA ASN A 106 1.92 -1.74 -6.55
C ASN A 106 2.45 -2.13 -5.16
N VAL A 107 3.47 -1.42 -4.71
CA VAL A 107 3.97 -1.51 -3.32
C VAL A 107 2.95 -0.94 -2.33
N PRO A 108 2.89 -1.47 -1.10
CA PRO A 108 1.97 -0.94 -0.09
C PRO A 108 2.17 0.55 0.18
N ASP A 109 3.41 1.06 0.18
CA ASP A 109 3.74 2.46 0.51
C ASP A 109 2.89 3.50 -0.25
N MET A 110 2.48 3.20 -1.50
CA MET A 110 1.58 4.07 -2.28
C MET A 110 0.24 4.36 -1.58
N ALA A 111 -0.24 3.44 -0.74
CA ALA A 111 -1.45 3.59 0.06
C ALA A 111 -1.19 4.05 1.51
N LEU A 112 0.07 4.02 1.96
CA LEU A 112 0.45 4.17 3.38
C LEU A 112 1.21 5.46 3.68
N ASP A 113 1.82 6.08 2.66
CA ASP A 113 2.65 7.27 2.79
C ASP A 113 1.91 8.53 2.28
N ARG A 114 2.61 9.66 2.16
CA ARG A 114 2.10 10.93 1.58
C ARG A 114 1.55 10.78 0.15
N GLU A 115 1.83 9.65 -0.50
CA GLU A 115 1.46 9.33 -1.88
C GLU A 115 0.05 8.80 -2.06
N MET A 116 -0.73 8.73 -0.98
CA MET A 116 -2.11 8.24 -1.02
C MET A 116 -3.02 9.00 -2.00
N PHE A 117 -2.67 10.24 -2.34
CA PHE A 117 -3.36 11.01 -3.39
C PHE A 117 -3.32 10.30 -4.75
N ILE A 118 -2.25 9.56 -5.07
CA ILE A 118 -2.12 8.81 -6.33
C ILE A 118 -3.18 7.71 -6.39
N LEU A 119 -3.26 6.90 -5.33
CA LEU A 119 -4.27 5.84 -5.23
C LEU A 119 -5.68 6.42 -5.32
N ARG A 120 -5.98 7.48 -4.55
CA ARG A 120 -7.30 8.11 -4.56
C ARG A 120 -7.64 8.73 -5.94
N SER A 121 -6.64 9.29 -6.64
CA SER A 121 -6.81 9.80 -8.01
C SER A 121 -7.13 8.70 -9.01
N ILE A 122 -6.45 7.55 -8.89
CA ILE A 122 -6.71 6.36 -9.71
C ILE A 122 -8.14 5.85 -9.48
N VAL A 123 -8.53 5.69 -8.21
CA VAL A 123 -9.89 5.24 -7.84
C VAL A 123 -10.93 6.18 -8.44
N ARG A 124 -10.80 7.49 -8.22
CA ARG A 124 -11.73 8.48 -8.76
C ARG A 124 -11.85 8.41 -10.28
N ARG A 125 -10.72 8.43 -11.01
CA ARG A 125 -10.74 8.40 -12.49
C ARG A 125 -11.41 7.13 -13.01
N LEU A 126 -11.19 5.98 -12.37
CA LEU A 126 -11.83 4.71 -12.75
C LEU A 126 -13.34 4.73 -12.44
N GLU A 127 -13.76 5.24 -11.28
CA GLU A 127 -15.18 5.39 -10.95
C GLU A 127 -15.90 6.36 -11.90
N ASP A 128 -15.26 7.48 -12.27
CA ASP A 128 -15.77 8.44 -13.26
C ASP A 128 -15.96 7.79 -14.64
N TRP A 129 -15.20 6.74 -14.96
CA TRP A 129 -15.33 5.96 -16.20
C TRP A 129 -16.31 4.79 -16.09
N GLY A 130 -17.03 4.66 -14.97
CA GLY A 130 -18.07 3.65 -14.75
C GLY A 130 -17.54 2.31 -14.24
N TYR A 131 -16.34 2.27 -13.67
CA TYR A 131 -15.85 1.08 -12.97
C TYR A 131 -16.24 1.13 -11.50
N SER A 132 -16.56 -0.02 -10.91
CA SER A 132 -16.42 -0.20 -9.47
C SER A 132 -14.96 -0.43 -9.14
N VAL A 133 -14.49 0.02 -7.98
CA VAL A 133 -13.09 -0.16 -7.57
C VAL A 133 -13.01 -0.82 -6.20
N GLN A 134 -12.13 -1.82 -6.09
CA GLN A 134 -11.78 -2.50 -4.86
C GLN A 134 -10.27 -2.57 -4.72
N GLU A 135 -9.74 -2.03 -3.64
CA GLU A 135 -8.33 -2.08 -3.31
C GLU A 135 -8.05 -2.66 -1.93
N ARG A 136 -6.92 -3.36 -1.80
CA ARG A 136 -6.48 -4.01 -0.56
C ARG A 136 -4.97 -4.19 -0.54
N VAL A 137 -4.35 -4.08 0.65
CA VAL A 137 -3.00 -4.60 0.88
C VAL A 137 -3.09 -6.10 1.14
N VAL A 138 -2.55 -6.87 0.21
CA VAL A 138 -2.56 -8.34 0.22
C VAL A 138 -1.27 -8.86 0.86
N ASP A 139 -1.43 -9.64 1.93
CA ASP A 139 -0.39 -10.51 2.47
C ASP A 139 -0.27 -11.77 1.60
N THR A 140 0.81 -11.91 0.86
CA THR A 140 0.93 -13.00 -0.14
C THR A 140 0.96 -14.39 0.50
N TYR A 141 1.43 -14.52 1.75
CA TYR A 141 1.50 -15.81 2.44
C TYR A 141 0.12 -16.43 2.69
N LYS A 142 -0.92 -15.60 2.80
CA LYS A 142 -2.30 -16.06 2.90
C LYS A 142 -2.82 -16.71 1.62
N TYR A 143 -2.09 -16.57 0.51
CA TYR A 143 -2.37 -17.23 -0.76
C TYR A 143 -1.38 -18.39 -1.02
N GLY A 144 -0.69 -18.86 0.02
CA GLY A 144 0.24 -19.99 -0.05
C GLY A 144 1.60 -19.64 -0.66
N VAL A 145 1.97 -18.36 -0.69
CA VAL A 145 3.32 -17.91 -1.10
C VAL A 145 4.27 -18.02 0.11
N PRO A 146 5.39 -18.74 0.03
CA PRO A 146 6.28 -18.99 1.17
C PRO A 146 7.21 -17.80 1.50
N GLN A 147 6.67 -16.58 1.52
CA GLN A 147 7.40 -15.37 1.90
C GLN A 147 6.49 -14.34 2.59
N PHE A 148 7.07 -13.52 3.46
CA PHE A 148 6.47 -12.27 3.91
C PHE A 148 6.61 -11.21 2.82
N ARG A 149 5.58 -11.04 1.99
CA ARG A 149 5.48 -9.96 1.00
C ARG A 149 4.08 -9.38 1.06
N GLN A 150 4.02 -8.06 1.02
CA GLN A 150 2.77 -7.30 0.93
C GLN A 150 2.70 -6.58 -0.41
N ARG A 151 1.51 -6.52 -1.00
CA ARG A 151 1.24 -5.77 -2.23
C ARG A 151 -0.09 -5.06 -2.17
N LEU A 152 -0.11 -3.82 -2.64
CA LEU A 152 -1.35 -3.12 -2.92
C LEU A 152 -1.90 -3.65 -4.23
N ILE A 153 -3.11 -4.22 -4.18
CA ILE A 153 -3.82 -4.68 -5.37
C ILE A 153 -5.08 -3.82 -5.49
N LEU A 154 -5.32 -3.29 -6.68
CA LEU A 154 -6.55 -2.63 -7.08
C LEU A 154 -7.19 -3.44 -8.20
N VAL A 155 -8.47 -3.75 -8.04
CA VAL A 155 -9.30 -4.41 -9.05
C VAL A 155 -10.43 -3.45 -9.38
N ALA A 156 -10.62 -3.16 -10.66
CA ALA A 156 -11.74 -2.38 -11.14
C ALA A 156 -12.57 -3.16 -12.15
N ILE A 157 -13.89 -3.20 -11.99
CA ILE A 157 -14.80 -3.93 -12.88
C ILE A 157 -15.76 -2.94 -13.54
N ALA A 158 -15.89 -3.02 -14.86
CA ALA A 158 -16.77 -2.15 -15.63
C ALA A 158 -18.25 -2.34 -15.22
N GLU A 159 -19.09 -1.36 -15.55
CA GLU A 159 -20.54 -1.36 -15.26
C GLU A 159 -20.86 -1.35 -13.76
N GLY A 160 -19.90 -0.91 -12.93
CA GLY A 160 -20.09 -0.81 -11.49
C GLY A 160 -20.29 -2.15 -10.77
N LEU A 161 -19.93 -3.29 -11.38
CA LEU A 161 -20.20 -4.62 -10.82
C LEU A 161 -19.40 -4.90 -9.55
N GLN A 162 -20.00 -5.56 -8.56
CA GLN A 162 -19.29 -5.93 -7.33
C GLN A 162 -18.17 -6.95 -7.58
N PHE A 163 -17.01 -6.69 -6.96
CA PHE A 163 -15.89 -7.63 -6.86
C PHE A 163 -15.70 -8.08 -5.42
N ASP A 164 -15.73 -9.40 -5.21
CA ASP A 164 -15.41 -10.02 -3.94
C ASP A 164 -13.98 -10.60 -3.96
N TRP A 165 -13.25 -10.34 -2.90
CA TRP A 165 -11.89 -10.84 -2.75
C TRP A 165 -11.90 -12.37 -2.61
N PRO A 166 -10.98 -13.08 -3.29
CA PRO A 166 -10.84 -14.52 -3.14
C PRO A 166 -10.53 -14.90 -1.69
N GLU A 167 -10.93 -16.12 -1.30
CA GLU A 167 -10.70 -16.61 0.06
C GLU A 167 -9.21 -16.72 0.40
N GLU A 168 -8.87 -16.27 1.61
CA GLU A 168 -7.53 -16.41 2.17
C GLU A 168 -7.36 -17.83 2.75
N SER A 169 -6.22 -18.46 2.45
CA SER A 169 -5.84 -19.74 3.04
C SER A 169 -5.20 -19.56 4.42
N ASN A 170 -5.67 -20.31 5.40
CA ASN A 170 -5.06 -20.41 6.73
C ASN A 170 -3.81 -21.31 6.75
N ARG A 171 -3.55 -22.07 5.68
CA ARG A 171 -2.40 -22.97 5.60
C ARG A 171 -1.14 -22.20 5.21
N LYS A 172 -0.22 -22.07 6.15
CA LYS A 172 1.11 -21.50 5.95
C LYS A 172 2.01 -22.48 5.19
N VAL A 173 2.60 -22.05 4.07
CA VAL A 173 3.63 -22.80 3.34
C VAL A 173 4.97 -22.25 3.78
N THR A 174 5.80 -23.05 4.43
CA THR A 174 7.13 -22.60 4.89
C THR A 174 8.14 -22.59 3.74
N LEU A 175 9.28 -21.92 3.94
CA LEU A 175 10.41 -21.96 3.02
C LEU A 175 10.86 -23.41 2.75
N GLY A 176 10.98 -24.22 3.79
CA GLY A 176 11.38 -25.62 3.68
C GLY A 176 10.36 -26.45 2.89
N ASN A 177 9.06 -26.14 3.00
CA ASN A 177 8.05 -26.77 2.15
C ASN A 177 8.25 -26.45 0.66
N ALA A 178 8.89 -25.34 0.33
CA ALA A 178 9.14 -24.92 -1.05
C ALA A 178 10.44 -25.49 -1.65
N ILE A 179 11.49 -25.66 -0.85
CA ILE A 179 12.85 -25.90 -1.39
C ILE A 179 13.56 -27.19 -0.94
N ARG A 180 13.13 -27.89 0.13
CA ARG A 180 13.86 -29.07 0.70
C ARG A 180 13.93 -30.32 -0.21
N ASP A 181 13.22 -30.34 -1.32
CA ASP A 181 13.30 -31.38 -2.35
C ASP A 181 14.35 -31.09 -3.44
N LEU A 182 14.85 -29.85 -3.52
CA LEU A 182 15.87 -29.48 -4.49
C LEU A 182 17.23 -30.12 -4.13
N PRO A 183 18.01 -30.56 -5.13
CA PRO A 183 19.30 -31.20 -4.87
C PRO A 183 20.29 -30.18 -4.26
N PRO A 184 21.24 -30.62 -3.42
CA PRO A 184 22.23 -29.71 -2.85
C PRO A 184 23.08 -29.04 -3.94
N VAL A 185 23.53 -27.81 -3.65
CA VAL A 185 24.43 -27.03 -4.51
C VAL A 185 25.58 -26.53 -3.66
N GLY A 186 26.81 -26.88 -4.01
CA GLY A 186 27.99 -26.40 -3.30
C GLY A 186 28.21 -24.89 -3.45
N PRO A 187 28.87 -24.22 -2.48
CA PRO A 187 29.15 -22.77 -2.53
C PRO A 187 30.02 -22.35 -3.72
N LYS A 188 30.85 -23.27 -4.23
CA LYS A 188 31.74 -23.09 -5.38
C LYS A 188 31.14 -23.58 -6.70
N GLU A 189 30.00 -24.27 -6.66
CA GLU A 189 29.27 -24.76 -7.84
C GLU A 189 28.37 -23.69 -8.47
N GLY A 190 28.53 -22.42 -8.05
CA GLY A 190 27.88 -21.28 -8.67
C GLY A 190 28.38 -21.00 -10.08
N TRP A 191 27.60 -20.24 -10.86
CA TRP A 191 27.85 -19.84 -12.26
C TRP A 191 28.90 -20.70 -12.98
N LEU A 192 28.56 -21.96 -13.28
CA LEU A 192 29.44 -22.78 -14.12
C LEU A 192 29.74 -21.99 -15.40
N PHE A 193 31.03 -21.79 -15.68
CA PHE A 193 31.55 -21.10 -16.86
C PHE A 193 31.25 -21.82 -18.18
N ASP A 194 30.54 -22.95 -18.12
CA ASP A 194 30.05 -23.65 -19.28
C ASP A 194 28.69 -23.06 -19.69
N GLU A 195 28.65 -22.49 -20.89
CA GLU A 195 27.75 -21.44 -21.38
C GLU A 195 26.27 -21.81 -21.52
N THR A 196 25.72 -22.75 -20.74
CA THR A 196 24.34 -23.16 -20.91
C THR A 196 23.51 -23.18 -19.63
N ARG A 197 22.54 -22.26 -19.58
CA ARG A 197 21.26 -22.38 -18.84
C ARG A 197 20.43 -23.63 -19.23
N HIS A 198 21.01 -24.52 -20.04
CA HIS A 198 20.48 -25.83 -20.42
C HIS A 198 20.97 -26.94 -19.48
N SER A 199 21.92 -26.67 -18.59
CA SER A 199 22.31 -27.59 -17.53
C SER A 199 21.17 -27.76 -16.51
N TRP A 200 20.84 -29.02 -16.24
CA TRP A 200 19.86 -29.43 -15.24
C TRP A 200 20.54 -30.30 -14.18
N ARG A 201 19.96 -30.33 -12.99
CA ARG A 201 20.36 -31.23 -11.90
C ARG A 201 19.34 -32.35 -11.74
N GLU A 202 19.82 -33.52 -11.37
CA GLU A 202 18.98 -34.68 -11.08
C GLU A 202 18.06 -34.38 -9.89
N TYR A 203 16.81 -34.82 -9.98
CA TYR A 203 15.76 -34.50 -9.03
C TYR A 203 15.03 -35.76 -8.57
N ALA A 204 15.08 -36.00 -7.26
CA ALA A 204 14.52 -37.18 -6.62
C ALA A 204 12.99 -37.16 -6.50
N GLY A 205 12.34 -36.04 -6.79
CA GLY A 205 10.89 -35.90 -6.75
C GLY A 205 10.36 -35.04 -5.59
N PRO A 206 9.09 -34.58 -5.69
CA PRO A 206 8.50 -33.67 -4.73
C PRO A 206 8.07 -34.39 -3.45
N LYS A 207 8.36 -33.79 -2.30
CA LYS A 207 8.02 -34.30 -0.96
C LYS A 207 6.71 -33.68 -0.43
N THR A 208 6.48 -32.39 -0.70
CA THR A 208 5.33 -31.64 -0.20
C THR A 208 4.25 -31.42 -1.27
N ALA A 209 3.04 -31.03 -0.83
CA ALA A 209 1.96 -30.65 -1.73
C ALA A 209 2.33 -29.42 -2.59
N PHE A 210 3.02 -28.45 -2.00
CA PHE A 210 3.51 -27.27 -2.71
C PHE A 210 4.50 -27.63 -3.82
N GLN A 211 5.45 -28.54 -3.54
CA GLN A 211 6.42 -28.99 -4.54
C GLN A 211 5.73 -29.74 -5.68
N ARG A 212 4.73 -30.59 -5.38
CA ARG A 212 3.90 -31.24 -6.41
C ARG A 212 3.18 -30.22 -7.29
N GLU A 213 2.63 -29.17 -6.69
CA GLU A 213 1.98 -28.08 -7.40
C GLU A 213 2.96 -27.35 -8.35
N MET A 214 4.14 -26.95 -7.87
CA MET A 214 5.15 -26.28 -8.71
C MET A 214 5.62 -27.18 -9.87
N ARG A 215 5.59 -28.51 -9.69
CA ARG A 215 5.97 -29.50 -10.71
C ARG A 215 4.83 -29.88 -11.68
N ALA A 216 3.59 -29.48 -11.46
CA ALA A 216 2.42 -30.00 -12.20
C ALA A 216 2.49 -29.81 -13.73
N GLY A 217 3.12 -28.74 -14.21
CA GLY A 217 3.30 -28.45 -15.64
C GLY A 217 4.60 -28.99 -16.25
N VAL A 218 5.43 -29.70 -15.49
CA VAL A 218 6.70 -30.22 -16.00
C VAL A 218 6.46 -31.45 -16.86
N ARG A 219 6.98 -31.45 -18.09
CA ARG A 219 6.88 -32.59 -19.02
C ARG A 219 7.42 -33.86 -18.38
N ALA A 220 6.79 -35.01 -18.65
CA ALA A 220 7.19 -36.31 -18.11
C ALA A 220 8.66 -36.66 -18.39
N SER A 221 9.18 -36.31 -19.57
CA SER A 221 10.59 -36.49 -19.95
C SER A 221 11.58 -35.66 -19.11
N HIS A 222 11.10 -34.63 -18.41
CA HIS A 222 11.88 -33.75 -17.54
C HIS A 222 11.50 -33.94 -16.06
N SER A 223 10.76 -35.00 -15.72
CA SER A 223 10.26 -35.28 -14.36
C SER A 223 11.37 -35.45 -13.33
N ASN A 224 12.54 -35.93 -13.75
CA ASN A 224 13.75 -36.10 -12.92
C ASN A 224 14.77 -34.95 -13.08
N ARG A 225 14.36 -33.82 -13.66
CA ARG A 225 15.24 -32.67 -13.94
C ARG A 225 14.77 -31.41 -13.25
N VAL A 226 15.72 -30.66 -12.69
CA VAL A 226 15.53 -29.29 -12.22
C VAL A 226 16.48 -28.37 -12.97
N TYR A 227 15.93 -27.28 -13.52
CA TYR A 227 16.68 -26.27 -14.25
C TYR A 227 16.74 -24.95 -13.45
N ASP A 228 17.70 -24.09 -13.80
CA ASP A 228 18.03 -22.82 -13.10
C ASP A 228 18.37 -23.00 -11.60
N HIS A 229 18.77 -24.20 -11.19
CA HIS A 229 19.19 -24.43 -9.82
C HIS A 229 20.67 -24.12 -9.64
N VAL A 230 20.97 -22.84 -9.79
CA VAL A 230 22.31 -22.25 -9.78
C VAL A 230 22.33 -21.06 -8.84
N THR A 231 23.42 -20.94 -8.07
CA THR A 231 23.64 -19.84 -7.11
C THR A 231 24.82 -18.98 -7.54
N ARG A 232 25.01 -17.85 -6.87
CA ARG A 232 26.24 -17.06 -7.00
C ARG A 232 27.39 -17.82 -6.35
N ARG A 233 28.56 -17.81 -6.99
CA ARG A 233 29.78 -18.32 -6.36
C ARG A 233 30.05 -17.54 -5.07
N VAL A 234 30.14 -18.27 -3.98
CA VAL A 234 30.46 -17.73 -2.66
C VAL A 234 31.98 -17.68 -2.53
N ARG A 235 32.49 -16.58 -1.94
CA ARG A 235 33.92 -16.46 -1.64
C ARG A 235 34.26 -17.30 -0.41
N ASP A 236 35.53 -17.65 -0.23
CA ASP A 236 35.93 -18.52 0.88
C ASP A 236 35.69 -17.85 2.24
N ASP A 237 36.00 -16.56 2.36
CA ASP A 237 35.71 -15.71 3.53
C ASP A 237 34.20 -15.63 3.83
N ASP A 238 33.38 -15.40 2.80
CA ASP A 238 31.91 -15.38 2.95
C ASP A 238 31.36 -16.75 3.37
N ALA A 239 31.91 -17.85 2.84
CA ALA A 239 31.45 -19.20 3.16
C ALA A 239 31.76 -19.57 4.62
N GLU A 240 32.94 -19.18 5.11
CA GLU A 240 33.33 -19.31 6.51
C GLU A 240 32.41 -18.47 7.41
N ALA A 241 32.18 -17.19 7.06
CA ALA A 241 31.23 -16.35 7.79
C ALA A 241 29.83 -16.98 7.87
N PHE A 242 29.36 -17.63 6.80
CA PHE A 242 28.05 -18.28 6.81
C PHE A 242 27.97 -19.47 7.77
N GLU A 243 29.07 -20.17 8.07
CA GLU A 243 29.09 -21.27 9.04
C GLU A 243 28.77 -20.81 10.47
N HIS A 244 29.09 -19.55 10.79
CA HIS A 244 28.81 -18.94 12.08
C HIS A 244 27.39 -18.37 12.20
N LEU A 245 26.61 -18.34 11.11
CA LEU A 245 25.26 -17.78 11.11
C LEU A 245 24.19 -18.84 11.37
N ASP A 246 23.31 -18.55 12.31
CA ASP A 246 21.99 -19.18 12.43
C ASP A 246 20.86 -18.22 12.01
N THR A 247 19.60 -18.58 12.27
CA THR A 247 18.44 -17.76 11.90
C THR A 247 18.34 -16.45 12.71
N LYS A 248 19.01 -16.35 13.85
CA LYS A 248 18.98 -15.24 14.80
C LYS A 248 20.26 -14.40 14.79
N THR A 249 21.41 -14.99 14.48
CA THR A 249 22.70 -14.29 14.44
C THR A 249 22.63 -13.03 13.59
N LYS A 250 23.15 -11.93 14.13
CA LYS A 250 23.34 -10.68 13.41
C LYS A 250 24.73 -10.60 12.81
N TYR A 251 24.89 -9.75 11.79
CA TYR A 251 26.18 -9.58 11.16
C TYR A 251 27.22 -8.93 12.09
N SER A 252 26.77 -8.02 12.97
CA SER A 252 27.63 -7.39 13.99
C SER A 252 28.18 -8.36 15.04
N GLU A 253 27.53 -9.53 15.21
CA GLU A 253 27.91 -10.57 16.17
C GLU A 253 28.97 -11.53 15.61
N LEU A 254 29.34 -11.41 14.33
CA LEU A 254 30.41 -12.20 13.73
C LEU A 254 31.79 -11.82 14.31
N PRO A 255 32.78 -12.72 14.30
CA PRO A 255 34.17 -12.37 14.58
C PRO A 255 34.68 -11.27 13.65
N GLU A 256 35.53 -10.37 14.16
CA GLU A 256 35.96 -9.17 13.43
C GLU A 256 36.74 -9.52 12.15
N GLU A 257 37.49 -10.62 12.17
CA GLU A 257 38.21 -11.19 11.03
C GLU A 257 37.29 -11.66 9.89
N LEU A 258 36.02 -11.97 10.20
CA LEU A 258 35.00 -12.38 9.23
C LEU A 258 34.11 -11.20 8.78
N LYS A 259 34.27 -10.02 9.39
CA LYS A 259 33.52 -8.82 9.02
C LYS A 259 34.25 -8.05 7.91
N ARG A 260 33.62 -8.00 6.73
CA ARG A 260 34.08 -7.21 5.59
C ARG A 260 33.44 -5.82 5.48
N TYR A 261 32.19 -5.73 5.88
CA TYR A 261 31.39 -4.51 5.92
C TYR A 261 31.39 -3.92 7.32
N ARG A 262 31.24 -2.60 7.37
CA ARG A 262 31.01 -1.83 8.58
C ARG A 262 29.72 -2.26 9.27
N ASP A 263 29.83 -2.80 10.47
CA ASP A 263 28.71 -3.29 11.27
C ASP A 263 27.88 -2.16 11.90
N ASP A 264 28.48 -0.98 12.10
CA ASP A 264 27.77 0.22 12.55
C ASP A 264 26.75 0.76 11.52
N ILE A 265 26.92 0.40 10.24
CA ILE A 265 26.00 0.74 9.15
C ILE A 265 25.16 -0.47 8.70
N PHE A 266 25.74 -1.67 8.74
CA PHE A 266 25.15 -2.89 8.16
C PHE A 266 24.98 -4.04 9.17
N ASP A 267 24.31 -3.80 10.30
CA ASP A 267 24.02 -4.80 11.35
C ASP A 267 23.31 -6.07 10.83
N ASP A 268 22.58 -5.98 9.72
CA ASP A 268 21.82 -7.08 9.11
C ASP A 268 22.31 -7.47 7.71
N LYS A 269 23.60 -7.23 7.39
CA LYS A 269 24.14 -7.50 6.04
C LYS A 269 23.96 -8.95 5.60
N TYR A 270 24.21 -9.91 6.49
CA TYR A 270 24.10 -11.35 6.23
C TYR A 270 22.89 -11.92 6.96
N LYS A 271 22.07 -12.72 6.27
CA LYS A 271 20.90 -13.35 6.87
C LYS A 271 20.68 -14.77 6.36
N ARG A 272 20.87 -15.75 7.26
CA ARG A 272 20.42 -17.14 7.07
C ARG A 272 18.91 -17.23 7.25
N LEU A 273 18.26 -17.84 6.28
CA LEU A 273 16.81 -18.01 6.27
C LEU A 273 16.40 -19.18 7.17
N ASP A 274 15.17 -19.13 7.69
CA ASP A 274 14.56 -20.19 8.48
C ASP A 274 13.73 -21.11 7.57
N ALA A 275 14.02 -22.40 7.56
CA ALA A 275 13.29 -23.38 6.76
C ALA A 275 11.88 -23.68 7.30
N ASP A 276 11.64 -23.45 8.58
CA ASP A 276 10.36 -23.72 9.24
C ASP A 276 9.48 -22.46 9.34
N ASP A 277 9.99 -21.31 8.86
CA ASP A 277 9.22 -20.07 8.69
C ASP A 277 9.11 -19.64 7.21
N LEU A 278 8.48 -18.50 6.96
CA LEU A 278 8.40 -17.85 5.65
C LEU A 278 9.74 -17.20 5.30
N SER A 279 10.06 -17.17 4.02
CA SER A 279 11.18 -16.37 3.53
C SER A 279 10.92 -14.87 3.72
N ARG A 280 11.98 -14.06 3.70
CA ARG A 280 11.86 -12.60 3.52
C ARG A 280 11.31 -12.31 2.12
N THR A 281 10.82 -11.08 1.91
CA THR A 281 10.40 -10.64 0.57
C THR A 281 11.54 -10.85 -0.44
N ILE A 282 11.30 -11.58 -1.54
CA ILE A 282 12.26 -11.65 -2.65
C ILE A 282 12.25 -10.30 -3.37
N THR A 283 13.33 -9.54 -3.25
CA THR A 283 13.47 -8.21 -3.88
C THR A 283 14.28 -8.32 -5.16
N ALA A 284 14.11 -7.38 -6.10
CA ALA A 284 14.97 -7.33 -7.29
C ALA A 284 16.45 -7.08 -6.96
N HIS A 285 16.74 -6.51 -5.77
CA HIS A 285 18.11 -6.30 -5.29
C HIS A 285 18.88 -7.61 -5.04
N ILE A 286 18.19 -8.76 -4.92
CA ILE A 286 18.84 -10.08 -4.86
C ILE A 286 19.79 -10.33 -6.05
N ALA A 287 19.56 -9.65 -7.19
CA ALA A 287 20.44 -9.68 -8.35
C ALA A 287 21.86 -9.13 -8.08
N LYS A 288 22.10 -8.41 -6.98
CA LYS A 288 23.39 -7.80 -6.64
C LYS A 288 24.28 -8.70 -5.80
N ASP A 289 23.79 -9.17 -4.65
CA ASP A 289 24.59 -9.97 -3.72
C ASP A 289 23.89 -11.21 -3.16
N GLY A 290 22.62 -11.09 -2.81
CA GLY A 290 21.82 -12.19 -2.24
C GLY A 290 22.13 -12.48 -0.77
N TYR A 291 22.92 -11.65 -0.09
CA TYR A 291 23.38 -11.92 1.29
C TYR A 291 22.26 -11.89 2.33
N TRP A 292 21.11 -11.29 2.01
CA TRP A 292 19.88 -11.35 2.80
C TRP A 292 19.11 -12.67 2.66
N TYR A 293 19.60 -13.58 1.82
CA TYR A 293 18.93 -14.81 1.43
C TYR A 293 19.92 -15.98 1.42
N ILE A 294 20.59 -16.21 2.55
CA ILE A 294 21.45 -17.39 2.74
C ILE A 294 20.57 -18.61 2.98
N HIS A 295 20.86 -19.70 2.27
CA HIS A 295 20.11 -20.95 2.32
C HIS A 295 20.06 -21.50 3.76
N PRO A 296 18.93 -22.06 4.23
CA PRO A 296 18.81 -22.49 5.64
C PRO A 296 19.90 -23.49 6.07
N GLU A 297 20.20 -24.47 5.21
CA GLU A 297 21.06 -25.62 5.56
C GLU A 297 22.39 -25.64 4.79
N GLN A 298 22.65 -24.69 3.88
CA GLN A 298 23.83 -24.73 2.99
C GLN A 298 24.54 -23.38 3.06
N ASN A 299 25.88 -23.36 3.03
CA ASN A 299 26.69 -22.14 3.16
C ASN A 299 26.78 -21.37 1.83
N ARG A 300 25.61 -21.01 1.29
CA ARG A 300 25.44 -20.28 0.05
C ARG A 300 24.19 -19.43 0.04
N THR A 301 24.12 -18.46 -0.86
CA THR A 301 22.87 -17.77 -1.14
C THR A 301 21.91 -18.69 -1.91
N ILE A 302 20.61 -18.35 -1.88
CA ILE A 302 19.60 -19.11 -2.62
C ILE A 302 19.84 -19.05 -4.14
N THR A 303 19.46 -20.12 -4.82
CA THR A 303 19.52 -20.26 -6.28
C THR A 303 18.37 -19.51 -6.97
N ILE A 304 18.47 -19.35 -8.28
CA ILE A 304 17.38 -18.80 -9.11
C ILE A 304 16.11 -19.66 -8.96
N ARG A 305 16.22 -20.99 -9.02
CA ARG A 305 15.07 -21.90 -8.85
C ARG A 305 14.44 -21.81 -7.47
N GLU A 306 15.24 -21.69 -6.41
CA GLU A 306 14.72 -21.47 -5.05
C GLU A 306 13.97 -20.13 -4.96
N ALA A 307 14.55 -19.04 -5.47
CA ALA A 307 13.90 -17.74 -5.51
C ALA A 307 12.60 -17.77 -6.33
N ALA A 308 12.60 -18.46 -7.48
CA ALA A 308 11.43 -18.63 -8.34
C ALA A 308 10.31 -19.40 -7.61
N ARG A 309 10.63 -20.50 -6.91
CA ARG A 309 9.65 -21.23 -6.09
C ARG A 309 9.15 -20.41 -4.91
N ILE A 310 10.00 -19.61 -4.27
CA ILE A 310 9.56 -18.71 -3.20
C ILE A 310 8.55 -17.68 -3.72
N GLN A 311 8.78 -17.20 -4.95
CA GLN A 311 7.82 -16.37 -5.69
C GLN A 311 6.67 -17.16 -6.31
N THR A 312 6.60 -18.49 -6.16
CA THR A 312 5.55 -19.37 -6.68
C THR A 312 5.49 -19.50 -8.21
N PHE A 313 6.62 -19.30 -8.89
CA PHE A 313 6.75 -19.68 -10.29
C PHE A 313 6.77 -21.21 -10.43
N PRO A 314 6.01 -21.78 -11.37
CA PRO A 314 6.10 -23.19 -11.72
C PRO A 314 7.52 -23.59 -12.16
N ASP A 315 7.88 -24.85 -11.95
CA ASP A 315 9.23 -25.38 -12.25
C ASP A 315 9.54 -25.41 -13.74
N HIS A 316 8.52 -25.42 -14.60
CA HIS A 316 8.67 -25.33 -16.05
C HIS A 316 8.87 -23.88 -16.55
N PHE A 317 8.70 -22.88 -15.68
CA PHE A 317 8.94 -21.48 -16.04
C PHE A 317 10.46 -21.22 -16.14
N ARG A 318 10.88 -20.67 -17.28
CA ARG A 318 12.26 -20.33 -17.64
C ARG A 318 12.40 -18.81 -17.72
N PHE A 319 13.56 -18.27 -17.35
CA PHE A 319 13.85 -16.84 -17.47
C PHE A 319 14.91 -16.62 -18.54
N ALA A 320 14.87 -15.53 -19.30
CA ALA A 320 15.89 -15.11 -20.28
C ALA A 320 16.98 -14.21 -19.64
N GLY A 321 18.02 -13.88 -20.41
CA GLY A 321 19.12 -13.01 -20.00
C GLY A 321 20.30 -13.67 -19.26
N PRO A 322 21.16 -12.90 -18.57
CA PRO A 322 22.09 -13.45 -17.61
C PRO A 322 21.37 -13.79 -16.31
N PRO A 323 22.01 -14.53 -15.40
CA PRO A 323 21.34 -14.94 -14.19
C PRO A 323 20.95 -13.82 -13.20
N THR A 324 21.73 -12.74 -13.18
CA THR A 324 21.36 -11.50 -12.48
C THR A 324 20.03 -10.93 -13.00
N ALA A 325 19.78 -11.04 -14.31
CA ALA A 325 18.50 -10.65 -14.90
C ALA A 325 17.35 -11.57 -14.46
N ALA A 326 17.56 -12.88 -14.35
CA ALA A 326 16.55 -13.80 -13.83
C ALA A 326 16.16 -13.45 -12.38
N PHE A 327 17.14 -13.20 -11.51
CA PHE A 327 16.88 -12.74 -10.14
C PHE A 327 16.09 -11.43 -10.08
N ARG A 328 16.43 -10.46 -10.94
CA ARG A 328 15.71 -9.19 -11.06
C ARG A 328 14.27 -9.38 -11.51
N GLN A 329 14.03 -10.19 -12.55
CA GLN A 329 12.70 -10.55 -13.04
C GLN A 329 11.86 -11.21 -11.93
N ILE A 330 12.44 -12.20 -11.23
CA ILE A 330 11.78 -12.89 -10.10
C ILE A 330 11.42 -11.90 -8.98
N GLY A 331 12.33 -11.00 -8.60
CA GLY A 331 12.07 -10.03 -7.53
C GLY A 331 11.02 -8.97 -7.87
N ASN A 332 10.97 -8.54 -9.14
CA ASN A 332 9.97 -7.58 -9.63
C ASN A 332 8.57 -8.21 -9.80
N ALA A 333 8.49 -9.50 -10.07
CA ALA A 333 7.21 -10.16 -10.34
C ALA A 333 6.23 -10.14 -9.15
N VAL A 334 4.95 -10.15 -9.48
CA VAL A 334 3.87 -10.54 -8.57
C VAL A 334 3.89 -12.08 -8.45
N PRO A 335 3.77 -12.66 -7.24
CA PRO A 335 3.73 -14.11 -7.10
C PRO A 335 2.58 -14.73 -7.92
N PRO A 336 2.82 -15.72 -8.81
CA PRO A 336 1.78 -16.29 -9.65
C PRO A 336 0.59 -16.86 -8.90
N LYS A 337 0.75 -17.42 -7.68
CA LYS A 337 -0.40 -17.89 -6.88
C LYS A 337 -1.37 -16.76 -6.49
N VAL A 338 -0.85 -15.58 -6.16
CA VAL A 338 -1.66 -14.39 -5.85
C VAL A 338 -2.37 -13.90 -7.10
N ALA A 339 -1.64 -13.78 -8.22
CA ALA A 339 -2.20 -13.39 -9.50
C ALA A 339 -3.29 -14.38 -9.99
N MET A 340 -3.10 -15.67 -9.77
CA MET A 340 -4.07 -16.71 -10.12
C MET A 340 -5.35 -16.58 -9.28
N ALA A 341 -5.24 -16.35 -7.97
CA ALA A 341 -6.40 -16.19 -7.10
C ALA A 341 -7.25 -14.97 -7.50
N ILE A 342 -6.62 -13.81 -7.69
CA ILE A 342 -7.28 -12.58 -8.11
C ILE A 342 -7.85 -12.73 -9.53
N GLY A 343 -7.04 -13.22 -10.47
CA GLY A 343 -7.46 -13.41 -11.86
C GLY A 343 -8.60 -14.42 -12.01
N SER A 344 -8.68 -15.45 -11.17
CA SER A 344 -9.79 -16.40 -11.17
C SER A 344 -11.09 -15.76 -10.67
N ALA A 345 -11.03 -14.93 -9.62
CA ALA A 345 -12.18 -14.18 -9.13
C ALA A 345 -12.71 -13.20 -10.19
N VAL A 346 -11.82 -12.45 -10.84
CA VAL A 346 -12.19 -11.56 -11.96
C VAL A 346 -12.78 -12.37 -13.13
N ALA A 347 -12.18 -13.51 -13.50
CA ALA A 347 -12.70 -14.35 -14.57
C ALA A 347 -14.10 -14.89 -14.27
N GLY A 348 -14.40 -15.23 -13.01
CA GLY A 348 -15.73 -15.66 -12.57
C GLY A 348 -16.77 -14.59 -12.84
N ILE A 349 -16.52 -13.36 -12.37
CA ILE A 349 -17.42 -12.21 -12.57
C ILE A 349 -17.68 -11.94 -14.06
N LEU A 350 -16.62 -11.96 -14.88
CA LEU A 350 -16.74 -11.70 -16.32
C LEU A 350 -17.47 -12.80 -17.10
N ARG A 351 -17.56 -14.02 -16.56
CA ARG A 351 -18.26 -15.17 -17.18
C ARG A 351 -19.71 -15.28 -16.73
N GLU A 352 -19.96 -15.13 -15.44
CA GLU A 352 -21.26 -15.38 -14.82
C GLU A 352 -22.18 -14.15 -14.91
N GLY A 353 -21.60 -12.95 -15.07
CA GLY A 353 -22.33 -11.69 -15.05
C GLY A 353 -22.79 -11.38 -13.62
N ALA A 354 -22.02 -10.60 -12.88
CA ALA A 354 -22.44 -10.14 -11.56
C ALA A 354 -23.76 -9.35 -11.66
N ARG A 355 -24.66 -9.54 -10.70
CA ARG A 355 -25.95 -8.84 -10.65
C ARG A 355 -25.95 -7.64 -9.71
N ASP A 356 -25.03 -7.61 -8.76
CA ASP A 356 -24.99 -6.59 -7.72
C ASP A 356 -24.07 -5.44 -8.12
N VAL A 357 -24.60 -4.23 -8.00
CA VAL A 357 -23.85 -2.98 -8.21
C VAL A 357 -23.09 -2.66 -6.93
N ALA A 358 -21.78 -2.42 -7.07
CA ALA A 358 -20.92 -2.03 -5.97
C ALA A 358 -21.28 -0.64 -5.46
N VAL A 359 -21.10 -0.46 -4.15
CA VAL A 359 -21.15 0.88 -3.55
C VAL A 359 -19.85 1.60 -3.90
N THR A 360 -19.96 2.68 -4.65
CA THR A 360 -18.81 3.50 -5.04
C THR A 360 -18.40 4.44 -3.93
N THR A 361 -17.15 4.90 -3.99
CA THR A 361 -16.65 5.92 -3.07
C THR A 361 -17.41 7.25 -3.24
N GLU A 362 -17.82 7.58 -4.45
CA GLU A 362 -18.63 8.78 -4.72
C GLU A 362 -19.98 8.77 -3.97
N MET A 363 -20.65 7.60 -3.90
CA MET A 363 -21.92 7.45 -3.18
C MET A 363 -21.75 7.72 -1.68
N THR A 364 -20.73 7.12 -1.06
CA THR A 364 -20.48 7.30 0.37
C THR A 364 -20.04 8.73 0.69
N LYS A 365 -19.18 9.32 -0.14
CA LYS A 365 -18.74 10.71 0.01
C LYS A 365 -19.94 11.66 -0.06
N THR A 366 -20.78 11.52 -1.09
CA THR A 366 -21.97 12.37 -1.27
C THR A 366 -22.90 12.30 -0.05
N ALA A 367 -23.15 11.09 0.46
CA ALA A 367 -23.96 10.89 1.66
C ALA A 367 -23.34 11.55 2.91
N LEU A 368 -22.03 11.42 3.09
CA LEU A 368 -21.29 12.06 4.19
C LEU A 368 -21.31 13.59 4.09
N VAL A 369 -21.11 14.16 2.91
CA VAL A 369 -21.13 15.60 2.68
C VAL A 369 -22.52 16.17 2.93
N ALA A 370 -23.57 15.52 2.39
CA ALA A 370 -24.95 15.92 2.60
C ALA A 370 -25.31 15.92 4.10
N TRP A 371 -24.97 14.84 4.82
CA TRP A 371 -25.15 14.76 6.27
C TRP A 371 -24.30 15.80 7.00
N GLY A 372 -23.06 15.99 6.60
CA GLY A 372 -22.13 16.93 7.20
C GLY A 372 -22.62 18.39 7.14
N ARG A 373 -23.30 18.75 6.05
CA ARG A 373 -23.87 20.09 5.85
C ARG A 373 -25.14 20.33 6.68
N THR A 374 -25.98 19.32 6.88
CA THR A 374 -27.30 19.51 7.51
C THR A 374 -27.39 19.04 8.95
N SER A 375 -26.51 18.14 9.38
CA SER A 375 -26.56 17.54 10.71
C SER A 375 -26.17 18.52 11.80
N GLY A 376 -27.07 18.72 12.76
CA GLY A 376 -26.79 19.45 14.01
C GLY A 376 -25.81 18.72 14.92
N LEU A 377 -25.49 17.45 14.63
CA LEU A 377 -24.46 16.72 15.38
C LEU A 377 -23.05 17.18 15.00
N VAL A 378 -22.83 17.77 13.82
CA VAL A 378 -21.49 18.21 13.41
C VAL A 378 -21.08 19.45 14.18
N SER A 379 -19.95 19.36 14.89
CA SER A 379 -19.40 20.46 15.67
C SER A 379 -19.24 21.75 14.83
N PRO A 380 -19.68 22.93 15.34
CA PRO A 380 -19.70 24.16 14.56
C PRO A 380 -18.33 24.62 14.04
N TRP A 381 -17.27 24.44 14.84
CA TRP A 381 -15.91 24.84 14.46
C TRP A 381 -15.36 24.11 13.25
N LEU A 382 -15.82 22.89 13.00
CA LEU A 382 -15.38 22.11 11.84
C LEU A 382 -15.91 22.65 10.51
N ARG A 383 -16.92 23.53 10.57
CA ARG A 383 -17.48 24.23 9.41
C ARG A 383 -16.77 25.56 9.13
N SER A 384 -15.85 25.99 10.00
CA SER A 384 -15.19 27.31 9.90
C SER A 384 -14.13 27.39 8.80
N GLY A 385 -13.54 26.25 8.40
CA GLY A 385 -12.37 26.24 7.51
C GLY A 385 -11.11 26.88 8.12
N SER A 386 -11.07 27.06 9.45
CA SER A 386 -9.95 27.69 10.14
C SER A 386 -9.30 26.72 11.12
N ARG A 387 -7.99 26.47 10.95
CA ARG A 387 -7.16 25.69 11.89
C ARG A 387 -7.32 26.18 13.31
N TRP A 388 -7.23 27.49 13.50
CA TRP A 388 -7.35 28.16 14.79
C TRP A 388 -8.70 27.89 15.43
N LEU A 389 -9.79 28.14 14.72
CA LEU A 389 -11.14 27.96 15.24
C LEU A 389 -11.46 26.50 15.55
N VAL A 390 -10.89 25.56 14.79
CA VAL A 390 -10.99 24.13 15.10
C VAL A 390 -10.26 23.78 16.39
N MET A 391 -9.04 24.28 16.59
CA MET A 391 -8.29 24.04 17.83
C MET A 391 -8.99 24.69 19.04
N LEU A 392 -9.47 25.93 18.90
CA LEU A 392 -10.19 26.65 19.94
C LEU A 392 -11.49 25.93 20.33
N GLY A 393 -12.32 25.60 19.33
CA GLY A 393 -13.59 24.93 19.52
C GLY A 393 -13.43 23.52 20.09
N ASP A 394 -12.52 22.71 19.53
CA ASP A 394 -12.28 21.36 20.06
C ASP A 394 -11.74 21.43 21.49
N SER A 395 -10.78 22.32 21.77
CA SER A 395 -10.17 22.42 23.10
C SER A 395 -11.16 22.85 24.18
N LEU A 396 -12.02 23.82 23.91
CA LEU A 396 -12.93 24.40 24.92
C LEU A 396 -14.30 23.73 24.97
N LEU A 397 -14.84 23.29 23.83
CA LEU A 397 -16.26 22.93 23.71
C LEU A 397 -16.52 21.45 23.39
N SER A 398 -15.54 20.64 22.99
CA SER A 398 -15.79 19.24 22.55
C SER A 398 -16.46 18.34 23.60
N ASN A 399 -16.30 18.64 24.89
CA ASN A 399 -16.91 17.88 25.98
C ASN A 399 -18.18 18.53 26.57
N GLN A 400 -18.62 19.66 25.99
CA GLN A 400 -19.77 20.40 26.50
C GLN A 400 -21.09 19.89 25.90
N PRO A 401 -22.22 20.01 26.62
CA PRO A 401 -23.54 19.73 26.06
C PRO A 401 -23.85 20.63 24.86
N GLN A 402 -24.62 20.13 23.89
CA GLN A 402 -24.95 20.87 22.66
C GLN A 402 -25.54 22.26 22.94
N VAL A 403 -26.38 22.40 23.97
CA VAL A 403 -26.97 23.69 24.39
C VAL A 403 -25.90 24.72 24.77
N VAL A 404 -24.83 24.28 25.44
CA VAL A 404 -23.70 25.14 25.83
C VAL A 404 -22.88 25.51 24.58
N ILE A 405 -22.66 24.56 23.68
CA ILE A 405 -21.98 24.79 22.40
C ILE A 405 -22.71 25.85 21.60
N ASP A 406 -24.03 25.70 21.42
CA ASP A 406 -24.84 26.61 20.62
C ASP A 406 -24.88 28.03 21.22
N ALA A 407 -24.86 28.14 22.56
CA ALA A 407 -24.83 29.42 23.26
C ALA A 407 -23.48 30.14 23.18
N LEU A 408 -22.37 29.41 23.30
CA LEU A 408 -21.03 30.01 23.42
C LEU A 408 -20.31 30.15 22.07
N TRP A 409 -20.58 29.27 21.11
CA TRP A 409 -19.86 29.24 19.83
C TRP A 409 -19.90 30.58 19.06
N PRO A 410 -21.04 31.30 18.97
CA PRO A 410 -21.06 32.60 18.29
C PRO A 410 -20.01 33.57 18.85
N SER A 411 -19.84 33.62 20.18
CA SER A 411 -18.85 34.46 20.85
C SER A 411 -17.42 33.97 20.60
N LEU A 412 -17.16 32.66 20.73
CA LEU A 412 -15.82 32.11 20.48
C LEU A 412 -15.38 32.27 19.02
N SER A 413 -16.31 32.09 18.08
CA SER A 413 -16.04 32.21 16.64
C SER A 413 -15.69 33.64 16.21
N ALA A 414 -16.09 34.65 16.99
CA ALA A 414 -15.70 36.04 16.77
C ALA A 414 -14.19 36.25 17.00
N TRP A 415 -13.56 35.42 17.85
CA TRP A 415 -12.11 35.35 18.03
C TRP A 415 -11.46 34.53 16.91
N SER A 416 -11.69 34.99 15.68
CA SER A 416 -11.32 34.33 14.43
C SER A 416 -9.81 34.16 14.21
N SER A 417 -8.98 34.85 14.99
CA SER A 417 -7.52 34.73 14.96
C SER A 417 -6.92 34.63 16.38
N PRO A 418 -5.70 34.09 16.52
CA PRO A 418 -5.00 34.01 17.80
C PRO A 418 -4.85 35.39 18.50
N GLU A 419 -4.59 36.45 17.75
CA GLU A 419 -4.42 37.83 18.25
C GLU A 419 -5.72 38.31 18.89
N ARG A 420 -6.86 38.08 18.19
CA ARG A 420 -8.17 38.45 18.72
C ARG A 420 -8.49 37.71 20.00
N PHE A 421 -8.07 36.45 20.13
CA PHE A 421 -8.23 35.69 21.36
C PHE A 421 -7.38 36.27 22.50
N LEU A 422 -6.13 36.64 22.23
CA LEU A 422 -5.24 37.29 23.22
C LEU A 422 -5.79 38.64 23.69
N GLU A 423 -6.32 39.46 22.77
CA GLU A 423 -6.98 40.74 23.08
C GLU A 423 -8.19 40.55 24.03
N ASN A 424 -8.87 39.40 23.96
CA ASN A 424 -10.08 39.10 24.72
C ASN A 424 -9.83 38.13 25.89
N ARG A 425 -8.60 38.03 26.39
CA ARG A 425 -8.20 37.09 27.46
C ARG A 425 -9.07 37.13 28.72
N GLU A 426 -9.53 38.30 29.15
CA GLU A 426 -10.34 38.44 30.37
C GLU A 426 -11.72 37.81 30.17
N VAL A 427 -12.35 38.09 29.03
CA VAL A 427 -13.63 37.50 28.63
C VAL A 427 -13.50 35.99 28.41
N ALA A 428 -12.39 35.53 27.82
CA ALA A 428 -12.10 34.11 27.64
C ALA A 428 -12.01 33.37 28.97
N LEU A 429 -11.33 33.93 29.97
CA LEU A 429 -11.23 33.36 31.32
C LEU A 429 -12.57 33.36 32.05
N GLU A 430 -13.39 34.40 31.87
CA GLU A 430 -14.75 34.46 32.41
C GLU A 430 -15.63 33.34 31.83
N ILE A 431 -15.67 33.20 30.50
CA ILE A 431 -16.40 32.13 29.82
C ILE A 431 -15.90 30.76 30.28
N ALA A 432 -14.58 30.58 30.39
CA ALA A 432 -13.99 29.33 30.88
C ALA A 432 -14.45 28.97 32.29
N SER A 433 -14.66 29.95 33.17
CA SER A 433 -15.14 29.70 34.53
C SER A 433 -16.53 29.07 34.55
N TRP A 434 -17.38 29.36 33.57
CA TRP A 434 -18.73 28.80 33.46
C TRP A 434 -18.76 27.35 32.96
N ILE A 435 -17.71 26.92 32.27
CA ILE A 435 -17.63 25.60 31.63
C ILE A 435 -16.53 24.71 32.21
N GLU A 436 -15.96 25.10 33.36
CA GLU A 436 -14.83 24.44 34.01
C GLU A 436 -13.58 24.30 33.10
N GLY A 437 -13.37 25.30 32.23
CA GLY A 437 -12.39 25.28 31.14
C GLY A 437 -11.15 26.16 31.34
N VAL A 438 -10.85 26.60 32.56
CA VAL A 438 -9.83 27.62 32.85
C VAL A 438 -8.43 27.16 32.45
N GLU A 439 -8.08 25.91 32.73
CA GLU A 439 -6.78 25.32 32.32
C GLU A 439 -6.65 25.32 30.79
N GLN A 440 -7.71 24.91 30.08
CA GLN A 440 -7.73 24.86 28.63
C GLN A 440 -7.60 26.25 28.02
N VAL A 441 -8.19 27.28 28.61
CA VAL A 441 -7.99 28.67 28.16
C VAL A 441 -6.55 29.12 28.35
N HIS A 442 -5.89 28.79 29.47
CA HIS A 442 -4.46 29.08 29.62
C HIS A 442 -3.62 28.40 28.54
N THR A 443 -3.84 27.11 28.29
CA THR A 443 -3.18 26.39 27.20
C THR A 443 -3.42 27.04 25.83
N MET A 444 -4.65 27.48 25.56
CA MET A 444 -5.00 28.16 24.31
C MET A 444 -4.36 29.55 24.19
N LEU A 445 -4.14 30.27 25.30
CA LEU A 445 -3.42 31.54 25.31
C LEU A 445 -1.93 31.34 24.96
N ASP A 446 -1.30 30.31 25.52
CA ASP A 446 0.09 29.94 25.21
C ASP A 446 0.24 29.51 23.74
N LEU A 447 -0.71 28.71 23.24
CA LEU A 447 -0.77 28.33 21.83
C LEU A 447 -0.96 29.56 20.93
N ALA A 448 -1.86 30.48 21.31
CA ALA A 448 -2.13 31.69 20.54
C ALA A 448 -0.88 32.57 20.41
N ALA A 449 -0.16 32.79 21.51
CA ALA A 449 1.11 33.52 21.52
C ALA A 449 2.14 32.84 20.60
N THR A 450 2.26 31.51 20.69
CA THR A 450 3.15 30.72 19.83
C THR A 450 2.79 30.88 18.35
N MET A 451 1.50 30.86 18.01
CA MET A 451 1.04 31.04 16.62
C MET A 451 1.33 32.45 16.09
N VAL A 452 1.16 33.49 16.93
CA VAL A 452 1.49 34.88 16.57
C VAL A 452 2.97 35.01 16.21
N ASP A 453 3.85 34.42 17.01
CA ASP A 453 5.29 34.43 16.78
C ASP A 453 5.70 33.71 15.48
N HIS A 454 4.87 32.76 15.01
CA HIS A 454 5.09 31.98 13.79
C HIS A 454 4.29 32.49 12.57
N GLY A 455 3.70 33.69 12.64
CA GLY A 455 2.97 34.27 11.50
C GLY A 455 1.57 33.70 11.29
N TYR A 456 0.88 33.36 12.38
CA TYR A 456 -0.54 32.99 12.44
C TYR A 456 -0.94 31.63 11.87
N SER A 457 0.00 30.87 11.34
CA SER A 457 -0.21 29.50 10.87
C SER A 457 0.93 28.59 11.30
N LEU A 458 0.58 27.40 11.79
CA LEU A 458 1.55 26.34 12.10
C LEU A 458 1.58 25.37 10.93
N THR A 459 2.78 25.00 10.47
CA THR A 459 2.98 23.82 9.63
C THR A 459 2.57 22.54 10.37
N ASP A 460 2.34 21.44 9.64
CA ASP A 460 1.95 20.16 10.25
C ASP A 460 3.01 19.65 11.25
N ASP A 461 4.29 19.87 10.97
CA ASP A 461 5.40 19.51 11.87
C ASP A 461 5.41 20.37 13.14
N GLN A 462 5.15 21.68 13.00
CA GLN A 462 5.01 22.58 14.16
C GLN A 462 3.78 22.21 15.00
N LEU A 463 2.65 21.89 14.37
CA LEU A 463 1.45 21.44 15.06
C LEU A 463 1.68 20.13 15.81
N ALA A 464 2.44 19.20 15.23
CA ALA A 464 2.85 17.96 15.90
C ALA A 464 3.77 18.22 17.12
N ALA A 465 4.66 19.23 17.04
CA ALA A 465 5.44 19.68 18.19
C ALA A 465 4.52 20.21 19.30
N GLN A 466 3.51 21.03 18.98
CA GLN A 466 2.55 21.53 19.98
C GLN A 466 1.75 20.40 20.67
N VAL A 467 1.48 19.29 19.97
CA VAL A 467 0.88 18.10 20.58
C VAL A 467 1.83 17.43 21.57
N THR A 468 3.13 17.42 21.27
CA THR A 468 4.17 16.85 22.14
C THR A 468 4.38 17.72 23.39
N ASP A 469 4.30 19.03 23.22
CA ASP A 469 4.43 20.03 24.29
C ASP A 469 3.16 20.12 25.16
N GLY A 470 2.11 19.37 24.82
CA GLY A 470 0.85 19.34 25.56
C GLY A 470 -0.07 20.55 25.31
N LEU A 471 0.30 21.43 24.38
CA LEU A 471 -0.45 22.65 24.06
C LEU A 471 -1.67 22.38 23.17
N VAL A 472 -1.69 21.27 22.44
CA VAL A 472 -2.81 20.88 21.58
C VAL A 472 -3.15 19.40 21.79
N ARG A 473 -4.44 19.09 21.98
CA ARG A 473 -4.89 17.69 21.99
C ARG A 473 -4.65 17.07 20.62
N ARG A 474 -4.17 15.82 20.58
CA ARG A 474 -3.95 15.09 19.31
C ARG A 474 -5.20 15.09 18.41
N SER A 475 -6.40 14.96 18.98
CA SER A 475 -7.67 15.03 18.22
C SER A 475 -7.89 16.39 17.57
N ALA A 476 -7.65 17.48 18.31
CA ALA A 476 -7.78 18.85 17.82
C ALA A 476 -6.77 19.13 16.69
N ALA A 477 -5.52 18.68 16.85
CA ALA A 477 -4.50 18.79 15.82
C ALA A 477 -4.88 18.01 14.55
N GLU A 478 -5.38 16.78 14.69
CA GLU A 478 -5.90 15.99 13.57
C GLU A 478 -7.02 16.74 12.84
N LEU A 479 -8.04 17.23 13.55
CA LEU A 479 -9.15 17.97 12.95
C LEU A 479 -8.70 19.29 12.30
N ALA A 480 -7.75 20.00 12.91
CA ALA A 480 -7.20 21.24 12.36
C ALA A 480 -6.49 21.01 11.03
N MET A 481 -5.76 19.90 10.87
CA MET A 481 -5.16 19.53 9.58
C MET A 481 -6.21 19.34 8.46
N ILE A 482 -7.42 18.87 8.79
CA ILE A 482 -8.51 18.76 7.80
C ILE A 482 -9.00 20.15 7.36
N ALA A 483 -9.09 21.09 8.30
CA ALA A 483 -9.68 22.40 8.08
C ALA A 483 -8.83 23.35 7.23
N ASP A 484 -7.56 23.02 6.99
CA ASP A 484 -6.67 23.85 6.17
C ASP A 484 -6.86 23.60 4.68
N PRO A 485 -7.36 24.61 3.92
CA PRO A 485 -7.57 24.48 2.49
C PRO A 485 -6.26 24.42 1.69
N GLU A 486 -5.14 24.91 2.24
CA GLU A 486 -3.84 25.01 1.53
C GLU A 486 -2.93 23.79 1.74
N GLY A 487 -3.20 22.94 2.73
CA GLY A 487 -2.42 21.73 3.03
C GLY A 487 -2.71 20.54 2.11
N GLU A 488 -1.87 19.48 2.19
CA GLU A 488 -2.22 18.18 1.61
C GLU A 488 -3.55 17.69 2.20
N GLU A 489 -4.44 17.12 1.39
CA GLU A 489 -5.73 16.63 1.89
C GLU A 489 -5.54 15.32 2.70
N PRO A 490 -5.62 15.36 4.04
CA PRO A 490 -5.16 14.24 4.85
C PRO A 490 -6.27 13.21 5.05
N VAL A 491 -5.95 11.94 4.81
CA VAL A 491 -6.81 10.82 5.22
C VAL A 491 -6.58 10.55 6.72
N ILE A 492 -7.56 10.94 7.54
CA ILE A 492 -7.45 10.82 8.99
C ILE A 492 -8.10 9.53 9.46
N ALA A 493 -7.24 8.54 9.72
CA ALA A 493 -7.62 7.22 10.21
C ALA A 493 -7.67 7.19 11.74
N ASN A 494 -8.46 8.05 12.38
CA ASN A 494 -8.60 8.05 13.84
C ASN A 494 -9.65 7.03 14.34
N THR A 495 -9.72 6.83 15.65
CA THR A 495 -10.58 5.80 16.26
C THR A 495 -12.05 5.91 15.83
N PRO A 496 -12.70 7.10 15.82
CA PRO A 496 -14.03 7.26 15.22
C PRO A 496 -14.14 6.83 13.76
N ALA A 497 -13.27 7.35 12.87
CA ALA A 497 -13.33 7.07 11.44
C ALA A 497 -13.08 5.58 11.14
N LEU A 498 -12.09 4.97 11.81
CA LEU A 498 -11.78 3.54 11.68
C LEU A 498 -12.94 2.65 12.10
N ARG A 499 -13.69 3.04 13.15
CA ARG A 499 -14.85 2.27 13.62
C ARG A 499 -15.96 2.30 12.58
N VAL A 500 -16.26 3.46 12.01
CA VAL A 500 -17.23 3.57 10.91
C VAL A 500 -16.78 2.70 9.74
N ALA A 501 -15.53 2.84 9.30
CA ALA A 501 -14.99 2.06 8.18
C ALA A 501 -15.01 0.54 8.44
N GLY A 502 -14.60 0.09 9.63
CA GLY A 502 -14.62 -1.33 10.01
C GLY A 502 -16.03 -1.91 10.03
N ARG A 503 -17.00 -1.19 10.61
CA ARG A 503 -18.42 -1.59 10.62
C ARG A 503 -19.01 -1.58 9.21
N PHE A 504 -18.67 -0.59 8.40
CA PHE A 504 -19.15 -0.46 7.02
C PHE A 504 -18.71 -1.63 6.14
N PHE A 505 -17.40 -1.91 6.08
CA PHE A 505 -16.84 -2.91 5.15
C PHE A 505 -16.82 -4.35 5.68
N GLN A 506 -16.66 -4.54 6.99
CA GLN A 506 -16.48 -5.87 7.60
C GLN A 506 -17.67 -6.29 8.48
N GLY A 507 -18.54 -5.35 8.85
CA GLY A 507 -19.60 -5.60 9.81
C GLY A 507 -19.11 -5.91 11.22
N THR A 508 -17.83 -5.70 11.54
CA THR A 508 -17.28 -6.05 12.85
C THR A 508 -16.78 -4.83 13.60
N GLU A 509 -16.75 -4.94 14.93
CA GLU A 509 -16.06 -3.98 15.80
C GLU A 509 -14.55 -4.26 15.92
N ARG A 510 -14.09 -5.37 15.33
CA ARG A 510 -12.66 -5.67 15.25
C ARG A 510 -12.01 -4.58 14.41
N TRP A 511 -11.15 -3.81 15.07
CA TRP A 511 -10.31 -2.81 14.45
C TRP A 511 -9.59 -3.42 13.24
N LEU A 512 -9.54 -2.68 12.14
CA LEU A 512 -8.68 -3.01 11.02
C LEU A 512 -7.29 -3.30 11.59
N LYS A 513 -6.79 -4.53 11.40
CA LYS A 513 -5.62 -5.10 12.12
C LYS A 513 -4.40 -4.18 12.07
N ASN A 514 -4.36 -3.25 11.12
CA ASN A 514 -3.38 -2.18 11.01
C ASN A 514 -4.07 -0.82 10.73
N ARG A 515 -4.16 0.05 11.76
CA ARG A 515 -4.68 1.44 11.65
C ARG A 515 -4.02 2.21 10.50
N ASN A 516 -2.71 2.06 10.35
CA ASN A 516 -1.92 2.81 9.38
C ASN A 516 -1.90 2.19 7.98
N SER A 517 -2.57 1.05 7.75
CA SER A 517 -2.72 0.46 6.40
C SER A 517 -4.16 0.23 5.99
N ASP A 518 -4.69 -0.97 6.23
CA ASP A 518 -6.07 -1.29 5.84
C ASP A 518 -7.08 -0.29 6.43
N GLY A 519 -6.78 0.22 7.64
CA GLY A 519 -7.47 1.33 8.28
C GLY A 519 -7.60 2.57 7.41
N ARG A 520 -6.43 3.06 6.95
CA ARG A 520 -6.32 4.28 6.17
C ARG A 520 -6.97 4.14 4.80
N ILE A 521 -6.75 3.01 4.12
CA ILE A 521 -7.40 2.70 2.84
C ILE A 521 -8.93 2.70 3.00
N ALA A 522 -9.46 1.98 4.00
CA ALA A 522 -10.90 1.92 4.23
C ALA A 522 -11.52 3.31 4.51
N VAL A 523 -10.82 4.17 5.24
CA VAL A 523 -11.27 5.57 5.44
C VAL A 523 -11.26 6.34 4.12
N SER A 524 -10.20 6.23 3.31
CA SER A 524 -10.11 6.91 2.02
C SER A 524 -11.23 6.52 1.05
N ARG A 525 -11.67 5.25 1.10
CA ARG A 525 -12.76 4.71 0.30
C ARG A 525 -14.14 5.26 0.67
N LEU A 526 -14.29 5.85 1.85
CA LEU A 526 -15.54 6.49 2.26
C LEU A 526 -15.61 7.96 1.84
N ILE A 527 -14.47 8.64 1.81
CA ILE A 527 -14.40 10.11 1.71
C ILE A 527 -14.09 10.63 0.30
N GLY A 528 -13.67 9.78 -0.65
CA GLY A 528 -13.39 10.21 -2.02
C GLY A 528 -12.10 11.01 -2.19
N PHE A 529 -11.97 11.72 -3.31
CA PHE A 529 -10.84 12.64 -3.57
C PHE A 529 -11.21 13.77 -4.54
N ASP A 530 -11.57 14.92 -3.98
CA ASP A 530 -11.98 16.13 -4.66
C ASP A 530 -12.10 17.30 -3.66
N GLU A 531 -12.67 18.42 -4.09
CA GLU A 531 -12.87 19.62 -3.26
C GLU A 531 -13.78 19.37 -2.03
N GLU A 532 -14.64 18.35 -2.05
CA GLU A 532 -15.56 18.04 -0.94
C GLU A 532 -15.01 16.97 0.02
N SER A 533 -13.87 16.38 -0.28
CA SER A 533 -13.33 15.24 0.48
C SER A 533 -12.91 15.63 1.90
N ARG A 534 -12.49 16.87 2.15
CA ARG A 534 -12.33 17.45 3.51
C ARG A 534 -13.63 17.46 4.31
N LEU A 535 -14.73 17.88 3.70
CA LEU A 535 -16.05 17.89 4.35
C LEU A 535 -16.50 16.46 4.65
N ALA A 536 -16.28 15.53 3.72
CA ALA A 536 -16.58 14.11 3.92
C ALA A 536 -15.75 13.51 5.08
N GLN A 537 -14.46 13.83 5.18
CA GLN A 537 -13.58 13.39 6.26
C GLN A 537 -14.03 13.94 7.62
N THR A 538 -14.38 15.22 7.69
CA THR A 538 -14.95 15.84 8.89
C THR A 538 -16.26 15.17 9.30
N ALA A 539 -17.17 14.99 8.34
CA ALA A 539 -18.44 14.31 8.57
C ALA A 539 -18.24 12.88 9.05
N LEU A 540 -17.28 12.15 8.50
CA LEU A 540 -16.97 10.78 8.90
C LEU A 540 -16.47 10.68 10.34
N VAL A 541 -15.60 11.62 10.76
CA VAL A 541 -15.09 11.66 12.14
C VAL A 541 -16.22 11.97 13.12
N GLU A 542 -17.04 12.98 12.84
CA GLU A 542 -18.18 13.36 13.69
C GLU A 542 -19.26 12.27 13.73
N LEU A 543 -19.55 11.64 12.58
CA LEU A 543 -20.42 10.48 12.49
C LEU A 543 -19.92 9.37 13.40
N GLY A 544 -18.62 9.08 13.36
CA GLY A 544 -17.99 8.11 14.26
C GLY A 544 -18.11 8.51 15.72
N ALA A 545 -17.84 9.77 16.06
CA ALA A 545 -17.77 10.26 17.43
C ALA A 545 -19.15 10.30 18.11
N LYS A 546 -20.17 10.79 17.40
CA LYS A 546 -21.46 11.16 17.98
C LYS A 546 -22.58 10.18 17.65
N LEU A 547 -22.54 9.50 16.51
CA LEU A 547 -23.63 8.62 16.08
C LEU A 547 -23.25 7.14 16.07
N CYS A 548 -22.17 6.77 15.39
CA CYS A 548 -21.67 5.40 15.30
C CYS A 548 -20.81 5.06 16.54
N THR A 549 -21.38 5.20 17.73
CA THR A 549 -20.66 5.01 19.00
C THR A 549 -20.35 3.53 19.29
N PRO A 550 -19.38 3.20 20.18
CA PRO A 550 -19.05 1.81 20.50
C PRO A 550 -20.20 1.04 21.15
N LYS A 551 -21.00 1.67 22.03
CA LYS A 551 -22.01 0.98 22.86
C LYS A 551 -23.42 1.02 22.29
N ALA A 552 -23.82 2.15 21.70
CA ALA A 552 -25.18 2.38 21.23
C ALA A 552 -25.12 3.14 19.90
N PRO A 553 -24.81 2.46 18.78
CA PRO A 553 -24.74 3.12 17.49
C PRO A 553 -26.14 3.49 16.97
N GLY A 554 -26.35 4.77 16.67
CA GLY A 554 -27.58 5.28 16.05
C GLY A 554 -27.68 4.94 14.57
N CYS A 555 -27.79 3.66 14.23
CA CYS A 555 -27.75 3.20 12.83
C CYS A 555 -28.93 3.70 11.99
N GLU A 556 -30.08 3.99 12.60
CA GLU A 556 -31.28 4.50 11.91
C GLU A 556 -31.07 5.88 11.28
N GLU A 557 -30.30 6.74 11.94
CA GLU A 557 -30.01 8.11 11.49
C GLU A 557 -28.69 8.19 10.69
N CYS A 558 -28.01 7.06 10.48
CA CYS A 558 -26.72 7.02 9.83
C CYS A 558 -26.86 7.21 8.30
N PRO A 559 -26.16 8.16 7.68
CA PRO A 559 -26.26 8.40 6.24
C PRO A 559 -25.71 7.25 5.39
N LEU A 560 -24.91 6.36 6.01
CA LEU A 560 -24.31 5.19 5.36
C LEU A 560 -25.11 3.89 5.60
N ARG A 561 -26.25 3.95 6.29
CA ARG A 561 -27.04 2.77 6.72
C ARG A 561 -27.34 1.81 5.56
N ALA A 562 -27.75 2.35 4.42
CA ALA A 562 -28.18 1.56 3.26
C ALA A 562 -27.12 0.60 2.74
N TRP A 563 -25.85 0.85 3.01
CA TRP A 563 -24.69 0.11 2.50
C TRP A 563 -23.82 -0.51 3.59
N CYS A 564 -24.08 -0.18 4.86
CA CYS A 564 -23.25 -0.59 5.98
C CYS A 564 -23.54 -2.03 6.37
N LYS A 565 -22.55 -2.93 6.24
CA LYS A 565 -22.70 -4.34 6.62
C LYS A 565 -23.06 -4.57 8.09
N TYR A 566 -22.72 -3.63 8.99
CA TYR A 566 -23.11 -3.72 10.39
C TYR A 566 -24.59 -3.36 10.59
N ALA A 567 -25.10 -2.37 9.86
CA ALA A 567 -26.48 -1.90 10.00
C ALA A 567 -27.50 -2.78 9.24
N GLN A 568 -27.03 -3.61 8.30
CA GLN A 568 -27.82 -4.57 7.55
C GLN A 568 -27.95 -5.95 8.24
N ARG A 569 -27.33 -6.13 9.42
CA ARG A 569 -27.50 -7.32 10.26
C ARG A 569 -28.71 -7.16 11.14
#